data_AF-A0AAD4FBX9-F1
#
_entry.id   AF-A0AAD4FBX9-F1
#
_cell.length_a   1.000
_cell.length_b   1.000
_cell.length_c   1.000
_cell.angle_alpha   90.00
_cell.angle_beta   90.00
_cell.angle_gamma   90.00
#
_symmetry.space_group_name_H-M   'P 1'
#
loop_
_entity.id
_entity.type
_entity.pdbx_description
1 polymer ?
#
loop_
_entity_poly.entity_id
_entity_poly.type
_entity_poly.pdbx_seq_one_letter_code
_entity_poly.pdbx_strand_id
1 'polypeptide(L)'
;MTKSTTSVKIDPDRALNHQLRTTPYLFTKTSIFPFLFLFVSILIVDHFTHRRRLQMSMTQQEEQELAETWDQPWLTKDWSTLYGLIALAHENDIEPQHTPFRTEYISTIQARLKRPPRWALRRLLERGIIPLRINDGGVSTTCTQTWGLAPTFPYMTISLYQQTKSRASLEFLIPHPEQTGVAHLINMLGRNRMSYGISTRTHSPLSQKSQTATASNVRNQPRSGPGFPLSLGAQSTCEVLLPFLPDRHVVHGQGTRIDRLDAYLKSGPDTEARQDGRPRPDLQMARVPLLHYSSWIIVRVEAPHWGYVELDNWVLGAVEESGMEDRWMRSVCQGHAVEELGQCGLEI
;
A
#
# COMPACT_ATOMS: atom_id res chain seq x y z
N MET A 1 54.18 -7.94 43.93
CA MET A 1 53.36 -9.15 43.73
C MET A 1 53.77 -9.79 42.42
N THR A 2 54.24 -11.02 42.54
CA THR A 2 55.07 -11.76 41.57
C THR A 2 54.22 -12.58 40.60
N LYS A 3 54.73 -12.67 39.36
CA LYS A 3 54.20 -13.38 38.19
C LYS A 3 54.15 -14.90 38.42
N SER A 4 53.15 -15.58 37.84
CA SER A 4 53.27 -17.00 37.48
C SER A 4 52.87 -17.19 36.02
N THR A 5 53.87 -17.51 35.19
CA THR A 5 53.73 -17.89 33.79
C THR A 5 53.92 -19.40 33.71
N THR A 6 52.86 -20.16 33.42
CA THR A 6 52.92 -21.61 33.25
C THR A 6 53.39 -21.95 31.83
N SER A 7 54.63 -22.41 31.74
CA SER A 7 55.23 -22.99 30.54
C SER A 7 54.83 -24.47 30.43
N VAL A 8 54.17 -24.84 29.34
CA VAL A 8 53.88 -26.24 28.99
C VAL A 8 55.03 -26.76 28.13
N LYS A 9 55.72 -27.79 28.62
CA LYS A 9 56.73 -28.56 27.88
C LYS A 9 56.02 -29.49 26.89
N ILE A 10 56.46 -29.44 25.63
CA ILE A 10 56.11 -30.40 24.59
C ILE A 10 57.25 -31.43 24.56
N ASP A 11 56.90 -32.70 24.81
CA ASP A 11 57.78 -33.85 24.72
C ASP A 11 57.87 -34.32 23.25
N PRO A 12 59.05 -34.32 22.62
CA PRO A 12 59.28 -35.02 21.36
C PRO A 12 59.86 -36.40 21.68
N ASP A 13 59.15 -37.45 21.29
CA ASP A 13 59.69 -38.76 20.88
C ASP A 13 58.74 -39.89 21.25
N ARG A 14 57.89 -40.25 20.28
CA ARG A 14 57.37 -41.60 20.20
C ARG A 14 57.20 -42.01 18.74
N ALA A 15 58.34 -42.28 18.12
CA ALA A 15 58.41 -43.11 16.93
C ALA A 15 58.02 -44.54 17.32
N LEU A 16 56.79 -44.95 17.01
CA LEU A 16 56.38 -46.35 17.05
C LEU A 16 55.77 -46.74 15.71
N ASN A 17 56.56 -47.54 15.00
CA ASN A 17 56.27 -48.29 13.80
C ASN A 17 54.84 -48.85 13.77
N HIS A 18 53.95 -48.21 13.02
CA HIS A 18 52.76 -48.88 12.51
C HIS A 18 53.07 -49.43 11.12
N GLN A 19 53.29 -50.74 11.07
CA GLN A 19 53.27 -51.53 9.84
C GLN A 19 51.97 -51.22 9.07
N LEU A 20 52.10 -50.58 7.92
CA LEU A 20 51.03 -50.50 6.92
C LEU A 20 50.74 -51.92 6.41
N ARG A 21 49.83 -52.62 7.09
CA ARG A 21 49.07 -53.72 6.47
C ARG A 21 48.13 -53.08 5.44
N THR A 22 48.59 -53.01 4.19
CA THR A 22 47.71 -52.80 3.04
C THR A 22 46.78 -54.00 2.93
N THR A 23 45.60 -53.91 3.55
CA THR A 23 44.48 -54.78 3.22
C THR A 23 44.12 -54.51 1.76
N PRO A 24 44.03 -55.53 0.88
CA PRO A 24 43.56 -55.32 -0.48
C PRO A 24 42.15 -54.75 -0.39
N TYR A 25 41.97 -53.52 -0.87
CA TYR A 25 40.64 -52.96 -1.10
C TYR A 25 39.94 -53.87 -2.11
N LEU A 26 39.13 -54.81 -1.59
CA LEU A 26 38.11 -55.48 -2.36
C LEU A 26 37.27 -54.37 -2.99
N PHE A 27 37.44 -54.17 -4.29
CA PHE A 27 36.60 -53.34 -5.13
C PHE A 27 35.16 -53.85 -4.95
N THR A 28 34.46 -53.30 -3.97
CA THR A 28 33.03 -53.50 -3.82
C THR A 28 32.41 -52.96 -5.10
N LYS A 29 31.79 -53.85 -5.88
CA LYS A 29 31.09 -53.53 -7.13
C LYS A 29 30.40 -52.18 -6.97
N THR A 30 30.68 -51.24 -7.87
CA THR A 30 30.04 -49.93 -7.92
C THR A 30 28.53 -50.13 -7.84
N SER A 31 27.99 -49.89 -6.65
CA SER A 31 26.58 -50.08 -6.38
C SER A 31 25.83 -49.06 -7.22
N ILE A 32 24.97 -49.55 -8.13
CA ILE A 32 24.12 -48.70 -8.99
C ILE A 32 23.00 -48.04 -8.17
N PHE A 33 22.72 -48.55 -6.97
CA PHE A 33 21.66 -48.08 -6.07
C PHE A 33 21.67 -46.57 -5.75
N PRO A 34 22.79 -45.91 -5.40
CA PRO A 34 22.81 -44.46 -5.18
C PRO A 34 22.41 -43.65 -6.43
N PHE A 35 22.79 -44.09 -7.63
CA PHE A 35 22.40 -43.43 -8.88
C PHE A 35 20.92 -43.64 -9.19
N LEU A 36 20.40 -44.84 -8.96
CA LEU A 36 18.97 -45.13 -9.10
C LEU A 36 18.14 -44.30 -8.10
N PHE A 37 18.57 -44.23 -6.84
CA PHE A 37 17.90 -43.45 -5.80
C PHE A 37 17.90 -41.95 -6.13
N LEU A 38 19.04 -41.42 -6.60
CA LEU A 38 19.15 -40.03 -7.05
C LEU A 38 18.20 -39.77 -8.23
N PHE A 39 18.19 -40.66 -9.24
CA PHE A 39 17.34 -40.53 -10.42
C PHE A 39 15.85 -40.56 -10.05
N VAL A 40 15.43 -41.51 -9.21
CA VAL A 40 14.05 -41.58 -8.70
C VAL A 40 13.70 -40.33 -7.88
N SER A 41 14.61 -39.82 -7.06
CA SER A 41 14.38 -38.59 -6.28
C SER A 41 14.21 -37.37 -7.20
N ILE A 42 15.01 -37.25 -8.26
CA ILE A 42 14.87 -36.19 -9.27
C ILE A 42 13.51 -36.29 -9.96
N LEU A 43 13.09 -37.48 -10.39
CA LEU A 43 11.79 -37.68 -11.04
C LEU A 43 10.62 -37.35 -10.09
N ILE A 44 10.73 -37.69 -8.80
CA ILE A 44 9.71 -37.34 -7.80
C ILE A 44 9.63 -35.82 -7.65
N VAL A 45 10.76 -35.13 -7.46
CA VAL A 45 10.80 -33.67 -7.33
C VAL A 45 10.29 -32.99 -8.61
N ASP A 46 10.68 -33.47 -9.79
CA ASP A 46 10.19 -32.96 -11.07
C ASP A 46 8.68 -33.15 -11.22
N HIS A 47 8.15 -34.33 -10.90
CA HIS A 47 6.71 -34.58 -10.92
C HIS A 47 5.93 -33.66 -9.96
N PHE A 48 6.40 -33.48 -8.72
CA PHE A 48 5.74 -32.59 -7.76
C PHE A 48 5.84 -31.11 -8.16
N THR A 49 6.99 -30.67 -8.67
CA THR A 49 7.18 -29.29 -9.12
C THR A 49 6.36 -29.01 -10.39
N HIS A 50 6.31 -29.94 -11.35
CA HIS A 50 5.48 -29.84 -12.54
C HIS A 50 3.99 -29.81 -12.21
N ARG A 51 3.51 -30.73 -11.36
CA ARG A 51 2.11 -30.72 -10.90
C ARG A 51 1.76 -29.42 -10.17
N ARG A 52 2.67 -28.91 -9.33
CA ARG A 52 2.48 -27.63 -8.64
C ARG A 52 2.45 -26.46 -9.61
N ARG A 53 3.29 -26.46 -10.66
CA ARG A 53 3.27 -25.43 -11.71
C ARG A 53 1.94 -25.44 -12.47
N LEU A 54 1.42 -26.62 -12.84
CA LEU A 54 0.12 -26.75 -13.50
C LEU A 54 -1.03 -26.26 -12.60
N GLN A 55 -1.00 -26.61 -11.31
CA GLN A 55 -1.98 -26.11 -10.35
C GLN A 55 -1.89 -24.59 -10.22
N MET A 56 -0.68 -24.03 -10.11
CA MET A 56 -0.48 -22.58 -10.08
C MET A 56 -0.98 -21.89 -11.34
N SER A 57 -0.78 -22.47 -12.54
CA SER A 57 -1.25 -21.86 -13.78
C SER A 57 -2.77 -21.89 -13.91
N MET A 58 -3.42 -22.97 -13.46
CA MET A 58 -4.89 -23.04 -13.43
C MET A 58 -5.46 -22.01 -12.45
N THR A 59 -4.90 -21.94 -11.22
CA THR A 59 -5.33 -20.92 -10.25
C THR A 59 -5.05 -19.50 -10.73
N GLN A 60 -3.95 -19.27 -11.44
CA GLN A 60 -3.65 -17.94 -12.02
C GLN A 60 -4.66 -17.54 -13.09
N GLN A 61 -5.08 -18.47 -13.94
CA GLN A 61 -6.10 -18.20 -14.95
C GLN A 61 -7.45 -17.89 -14.29
N GLU A 62 -7.86 -18.69 -13.30
CA GLU A 62 -9.09 -18.43 -12.53
C GLU A 62 -9.03 -17.09 -11.78
N GLU A 63 -7.89 -16.77 -11.16
CA GLU A 63 -7.67 -15.48 -10.48
C GLU A 63 -7.71 -14.31 -11.47
N GLN A 64 -7.21 -14.49 -12.69
CA GLN A 64 -7.23 -13.47 -13.72
C GLN A 64 -8.65 -13.25 -14.26
N GLU A 65 -9.40 -14.31 -14.56
CA GLU A 65 -10.81 -14.22 -14.97
C GLU A 65 -11.67 -13.56 -13.90
N LEU A 66 -11.42 -13.89 -12.62
CA LEU A 66 -12.07 -13.24 -11.48
C LEU A 66 -11.70 -11.75 -11.41
N ALA A 67 -10.41 -11.41 -11.55
CA ALA A 67 -9.95 -10.02 -11.53
C ALA A 67 -10.57 -9.18 -12.67
N GLU A 68 -10.67 -9.74 -13.87
CA GLU A 68 -11.31 -9.11 -15.02
C GLU A 68 -12.81 -8.88 -14.77
N THR A 69 -13.49 -9.85 -14.17
CA THR A 69 -14.91 -9.72 -13.80
C THR A 69 -15.12 -8.59 -12.79
N TRP A 70 -14.26 -8.50 -11.78
CA TRP A 70 -14.30 -7.43 -10.77
C TRP A 70 -13.94 -6.04 -11.31
N ASP A 71 -13.29 -5.94 -12.47
CA ASP A 71 -12.98 -4.66 -13.10
C ASP A 71 -14.17 -4.05 -13.85
N GLN A 72 -15.10 -4.87 -14.35
CA GLN A 72 -16.21 -4.40 -15.17
C GLN A 72 -17.12 -3.35 -14.49
N PRO A 73 -17.56 -3.53 -13.22
CA PRO A 73 -18.45 -2.57 -12.57
C PRO A 73 -17.84 -1.16 -12.46
N TRP A 74 -16.51 -1.06 -12.32
CA TRP A 74 -15.80 0.21 -12.19
C TRP A 74 -15.70 1.00 -13.51
N LEU A 75 -16.04 0.37 -14.63
CA LEU A 75 -16.16 1.00 -15.95
C LEU A 75 -17.49 1.73 -16.15
N THR A 76 -18.33 1.77 -15.12
CA THR A 76 -19.63 2.46 -15.15
C THR A 76 -19.52 3.92 -15.61
N LYS A 77 -20.59 4.39 -16.25
CA LYS A 77 -20.77 5.79 -16.71
C LYS A 77 -21.72 6.59 -15.82
N ASP A 78 -22.29 5.96 -14.80
CA ASP A 78 -23.14 6.63 -13.81
C ASP A 78 -22.31 6.96 -12.55
N TRP A 79 -22.35 8.23 -12.15
CA TRP A 79 -21.72 8.66 -10.91
C TRP A 79 -22.38 8.01 -9.70
N SER A 80 -23.70 7.79 -9.71
CA SER A 80 -24.40 7.19 -8.57
C SER A 80 -23.89 5.77 -8.31
N THR A 81 -23.72 4.98 -9.39
CA THR A 81 -23.09 3.65 -9.34
C THR A 81 -21.64 3.73 -8.84
N LEU A 82 -20.81 4.63 -9.39
CA LEU A 82 -19.42 4.77 -8.93
C LEU A 82 -19.32 5.12 -7.44
N TYR A 83 -20.14 6.06 -6.95
CA TYR A 83 -20.17 6.40 -5.53
C TYR A 83 -20.65 5.24 -4.66
N GLY A 84 -21.63 4.47 -5.14
CA GLY A 84 -22.08 3.25 -4.48
C GLY A 84 -20.97 2.20 -4.36
N LEU A 85 -20.24 1.94 -5.45
CA LEU A 85 -19.10 1.02 -5.47
C LEU A 85 -17.98 1.46 -4.51
N ILE A 86 -17.67 2.76 -4.49
CA ILE A 86 -16.70 3.33 -3.55
C ILE A 86 -17.19 3.17 -2.10
N ALA A 87 -18.49 3.37 -1.84
CA ALA A 87 -19.06 3.19 -0.51
C ALA A 87 -18.92 1.72 -0.05
N LEU A 88 -19.33 0.76 -0.87
CA LEU A 88 -19.21 -0.68 -0.59
C LEU A 88 -17.74 -1.08 -0.36
N ALA A 89 -16.82 -0.57 -1.19
CA ALA A 89 -15.38 -0.76 -1.01
C ALA A 89 -14.86 -0.21 0.32
N HIS A 90 -15.27 0.98 0.72
CA HIS A 90 -14.88 1.56 2.01
C HIS A 90 -15.46 0.79 3.20
N GLU A 91 -16.64 0.20 3.05
CA GLU A 91 -17.34 -0.52 4.12
C GLU A 91 -16.94 -1.97 4.30
N ASN A 92 -16.01 -2.47 3.46
CA ASN A 92 -15.52 -3.86 3.41
C ASN A 92 -16.51 -4.86 2.81
N ASP A 93 -17.53 -4.40 2.10
CA ASP A 93 -18.40 -5.29 1.31
C ASP A 93 -17.68 -5.74 0.03
N ILE A 94 -16.68 -4.97 -0.42
CA ILE A 94 -15.75 -5.35 -1.49
C ILE A 94 -14.34 -5.45 -0.91
N GLU A 95 -13.68 -6.58 -1.11
CA GLU A 95 -12.32 -6.77 -0.62
C GLU A 95 -11.34 -5.80 -1.33
N PRO A 96 -10.31 -5.29 -0.63
CA PRO A 96 -9.37 -4.32 -1.21
C PRO A 96 -8.75 -4.74 -2.53
N GLN A 97 -8.49 -6.04 -2.73
CA GLN A 97 -7.91 -6.57 -3.96
C GLN A 97 -8.82 -6.40 -5.20
N HIS A 98 -10.14 -6.32 -5.01
CA HIS A 98 -11.13 -6.22 -6.09
C HIS A 98 -11.52 -4.77 -6.44
N THR A 99 -10.85 -3.79 -5.83
CA THR A 99 -11.06 -2.36 -6.15
C THR A 99 -9.98 -1.85 -7.11
N PRO A 100 -10.24 -0.81 -7.93
CA PRO A 100 -9.23 -0.19 -8.78
C PRO A 100 -8.27 0.69 -7.97
N PHE A 101 -8.58 0.98 -6.71
CA PHE A 101 -7.73 1.75 -5.80
C PHE A 101 -6.65 0.86 -5.19
N ARG A 102 -5.51 1.45 -4.85
CA ARG A 102 -4.42 0.71 -4.21
C ARG A 102 -4.83 0.17 -2.85
N THR A 103 -4.45 -1.08 -2.60
CA THR A 103 -4.78 -1.83 -1.39
C THR A 103 -4.29 -1.12 -0.14
N GLU A 104 -3.09 -0.53 -0.15
CA GLU A 104 -2.54 0.21 0.99
C GLU A 104 -3.36 1.44 1.38
N TYR A 105 -4.12 2.03 0.45
CA TYR A 105 -4.92 3.22 0.75
C TYR A 105 -6.34 2.85 1.17
N ILE A 106 -7.01 1.96 0.43
CA ILE A 106 -8.36 1.47 0.80
C ILE A 106 -8.34 0.83 2.17
N SER A 107 -7.32 0.02 2.48
CA SER A 107 -7.19 -0.62 3.79
C SER A 107 -7.12 0.40 4.94
N THR A 108 -6.48 1.55 4.76
CA THR A 108 -6.46 2.61 5.78
C THR A 108 -7.83 3.22 6.02
N ILE A 109 -8.62 3.42 4.95
CA ILE A 109 -9.98 3.96 5.01
C ILE A 109 -10.92 2.94 5.68
N GLN A 110 -10.84 1.67 5.27
CA GLN A 110 -11.60 0.57 5.86
C GLN A 110 -11.26 0.39 7.35
N ALA A 111 -9.98 0.37 7.71
CA ALA A 111 -9.54 0.26 9.10
C ALA A 111 -10.05 1.44 9.94
N ARG A 112 -10.11 2.64 9.35
CA ARG A 112 -10.66 3.83 9.99
C ARG A 112 -12.16 3.69 10.24
N LEU A 113 -12.94 3.24 9.24
CA LEU A 113 -14.40 3.05 9.35
C LEU A 113 -14.81 1.98 10.38
N LYS A 114 -13.98 0.96 10.61
CA LYS A 114 -14.23 -0.08 11.63
C LYS A 114 -14.19 0.45 13.08
N ARG A 115 -13.61 1.62 13.33
CA ARG A 115 -13.52 2.21 14.68
C ARG A 115 -14.85 2.91 15.04
N PRO A 116 -15.46 2.69 16.21
CA PRO A 116 -16.61 3.49 16.65
C PRO A 116 -16.16 4.85 17.25
N PRO A 117 -16.91 5.97 17.08
CA PRO A 117 -17.99 6.27 16.13
C PRO A 117 -17.49 7.07 14.90
N ARG A 118 -17.61 6.54 13.68
CA ARG A 118 -17.04 7.15 12.45
C ARG A 118 -18.09 7.52 11.41
N TRP A 119 -18.93 8.49 11.76
CA TRP A 119 -19.95 9.04 10.87
C TRP A 119 -19.37 10.03 9.84
N ALA A 120 -18.20 10.62 10.11
CA ALA A 120 -17.68 11.70 9.27
C ALA A 120 -17.30 11.26 7.86
N LEU A 121 -16.56 10.15 7.71
CA LEU A 121 -16.18 9.63 6.39
C LEU A 121 -17.40 9.25 5.54
N ARG A 122 -18.43 8.69 6.17
CA ARG A 122 -19.70 8.35 5.50
C ARG A 122 -20.39 9.60 4.97
N ARG A 123 -20.52 10.63 5.81
CA ARG A 123 -21.12 11.91 5.41
C ARG A 123 -20.30 12.65 4.36
N LEU A 124 -18.97 12.60 4.43
CA LEU A 124 -18.10 13.17 3.41
C LEU A 124 -18.41 12.54 2.04
N LEU A 125 -18.55 11.22 1.98
CA LEU A 125 -18.89 10.52 0.74
C LEU A 125 -20.27 10.92 0.20
N GLU A 126 -21.28 11.04 1.06
CA GLU A 126 -22.63 11.51 0.72
C GLU A 126 -22.62 12.95 0.14
N ARG A 127 -21.70 13.78 0.60
CA ARG A 127 -21.43 15.15 0.09
C ARG A 127 -20.58 15.20 -1.17
N GLY A 128 -20.25 14.03 -1.74
CA GLY A 128 -19.45 13.93 -2.96
C GLY A 128 -17.94 14.04 -2.74
N ILE A 129 -17.46 13.92 -1.50
CA ILE A 129 -16.04 13.96 -1.16
C ILE A 129 -15.54 12.53 -1.01
N ILE A 130 -14.66 12.10 -1.90
CA ILE A 130 -14.13 10.74 -1.95
C ILE A 130 -12.80 10.70 -1.18
N PRO A 131 -12.71 10.07 0.01
CA PRO A 131 -11.44 9.85 0.67
C PRO A 131 -10.52 9.01 -0.21
N LEU A 132 -9.29 9.46 -0.43
CA LEU A 132 -8.28 8.72 -1.18
C LEU A 132 -7.25 8.09 -0.24
N ARG A 133 -6.87 8.80 0.82
CA ARG A 133 -5.87 8.34 1.78
C ARG A 133 -6.05 9.03 3.12
N ILE A 134 -5.90 8.26 4.20
CA ILE A 134 -5.99 8.75 5.58
C ILE A 134 -4.74 8.34 6.34
N ASN A 135 -4.07 9.31 6.94
CA ASN A 135 -3.05 9.09 7.95
C ASN A 135 -3.46 9.89 9.19
N ASP A 136 -3.73 9.21 10.30
CA ASP A 136 -4.10 9.86 11.56
C ASP A 136 -2.90 10.53 12.25
N GLY A 137 -1.68 10.32 11.74
CA GLY A 137 -0.44 10.75 12.39
C GLY A 137 -0.13 9.93 13.64
N GLY A 138 0.74 10.47 14.50
CA GLY A 138 1.18 9.78 15.70
C GLY A 138 2.39 8.88 15.46
N VAL A 139 2.62 7.98 16.44
CA VAL A 139 3.69 6.98 16.39
C VAL A 139 3.07 5.62 16.06
N SER A 140 3.60 4.94 15.05
CA SER A 140 3.21 3.59 14.67
C SER A 140 4.44 2.71 14.56
N THR A 141 4.31 1.44 14.95
CA THR A 141 5.34 0.43 14.74
C THR A 141 4.76 -0.66 13.84
N THR A 142 5.43 -0.96 12.74
CA THR A 142 5.00 -1.95 11.75
C THR A 142 6.15 -2.89 11.42
N CYS A 143 5.87 -4.19 11.24
CA CYS A 143 6.81 -5.13 10.66
C CYS A 143 6.73 -5.00 9.13
N THR A 144 7.78 -4.47 8.48
CA THR A 144 7.76 -4.08 7.05
C THR A 144 8.35 -5.12 6.12
N GLN A 145 9.22 -6.01 6.60
CA GLN A 145 9.84 -7.03 5.76
C GLN A 145 10.22 -8.28 6.56
N THR A 146 9.96 -9.44 5.99
CA THR A 146 10.53 -10.72 6.40
C THR A 146 11.68 -11.06 5.44
N TRP A 147 12.92 -10.74 5.82
CA TRP A 147 14.10 -11.02 4.99
C TRP A 147 14.39 -12.52 5.01
N GLY A 148 14.13 -13.21 3.89
CA GLY A 148 14.49 -14.61 3.68
C GLY A 148 15.97 -14.77 3.34
N LEU A 149 16.76 -15.53 4.10
CA LEU A 149 18.16 -15.83 3.75
C LEU A 149 18.30 -16.69 2.48
N ALA A 150 17.25 -17.45 2.11
CA ALA A 150 17.20 -18.24 0.89
C ALA A 150 15.74 -18.45 0.41
N PRO A 151 15.48 -18.45 -0.91
CA PRO A 151 14.17 -18.84 -1.47
C PRO A 151 13.94 -20.37 -1.38
N THR A 152 14.96 -21.13 -1.02
CA THR A 152 14.95 -22.58 -0.82
C THR A 152 15.44 -22.94 0.57
N PHE A 153 15.07 -24.12 1.05
CA PHE A 153 15.33 -24.58 2.42
C PHE A 153 16.82 -24.48 2.82
N PRO A 154 17.15 -24.01 4.04
CA PRO A 154 16.23 -23.61 5.12
C PRO A 154 15.71 -22.18 4.95
N TYR A 155 14.40 -22.01 5.08
CA TYR A 155 13.74 -20.71 5.01
C TYR A 155 13.86 -20.00 6.36
N MET A 156 14.79 -19.05 6.47
CA MET A 156 14.90 -18.17 7.63
C MET A 156 14.44 -16.77 7.25
N THR A 157 13.33 -16.32 7.85
CA THR A 157 12.81 -14.96 7.72
C THR A 157 13.19 -14.11 8.93
N ILE A 158 13.95 -13.05 8.71
CA ILE A 158 14.27 -12.06 9.73
C ILE A 158 13.25 -10.93 9.63
N SER A 159 12.50 -10.70 10.70
CA SER A 159 11.54 -9.59 10.76
C SER A 159 12.28 -8.26 10.88
N LEU A 160 11.91 -7.29 10.06
CA LEU A 160 12.34 -5.91 10.15
C LEU A 160 11.18 -5.06 10.67
N TYR A 161 11.34 -4.53 11.87
CA TYR A 161 10.40 -3.60 12.47
C TYR A 161 10.77 -2.17 12.12
N GLN A 162 9.75 -1.35 11.87
CA GLN A 162 9.89 0.07 11.58
C GLN A 162 8.97 0.85 12.51
N GLN A 163 9.55 1.73 13.31
CA GLN A 163 8.80 2.73 14.07
C GLN A 163 8.75 4.01 13.23
N THR A 164 7.57 4.57 13.01
CA THR A 164 7.39 5.85 12.33
C THR A 164 6.61 6.82 13.19
N LYS A 165 7.03 8.07 13.16
CA LYS A 165 6.31 9.23 13.68
C LYS A 165 5.87 10.08 12.50
N SER A 166 4.58 10.21 12.28
CA SER A 166 4.04 10.91 11.11
C SER A 166 3.03 11.99 11.49
N ARG A 167 2.91 13.01 10.64
CA ARG A 167 1.87 14.04 10.78
C ARG A 167 0.57 13.51 10.21
N ALA A 168 -0.54 13.87 10.83
CA ALA A 168 -1.83 13.51 10.29
C ALA A 168 -2.01 14.16 8.91
N SER A 169 -2.51 13.40 7.95
CA SER A 169 -2.89 13.91 6.64
C SER A 169 -4.15 13.22 6.13
N LEU A 170 -5.02 14.00 5.49
CA LEU A 170 -6.20 13.51 4.82
C LEU A 170 -6.15 14.00 3.38
N GLU A 171 -6.21 13.06 2.44
CA GLU A 171 -6.26 13.33 1.01
C GLU A 171 -7.60 12.86 0.47
N PHE A 172 -8.30 13.73 -0.23
CA PHE A 172 -9.62 13.44 -0.79
C PHE A 172 -9.80 14.09 -2.15
N LEU A 173 -10.65 13.46 -2.97
CA LEU A 173 -11.03 13.92 -4.30
C LEU A 173 -12.44 14.50 -4.25
N ILE A 174 -12.62 15.64 -4.93
CA ILE A 174 -13.92 16.24 -5.21
C ILE A 174 -14.08 16.32 -6.73
N PRO A 175 -15.04 15.61 -7.33
CA PRO A 175 -15.37 15.77 -8.74
C PRO A 175 -16.22 17.02 -8.96
N HIS A 176 -16.22 17.55 -10.19
CA HIS A 176 -16.94 18.76 -10.57
C HIS A 176 -16.58 20.00 -9.73
N PRO A 177 -15.28 20.38 -9.64
CA PRO A 177 -14.81 21.48 -8.81
C PRO A 177 -15.38 22.86 -9.19
N GLU A 178 -15.98 22.98 -10.37
CA GLU A 178 -16.67 24.18 -10.85
C GLU A 178 -17.96 24.52 -10.07
N GLN A 179 -18.48 23.61 -9.25
CA GLN A 179 -19.66 23.86 -8.44
C GLN A 179 -19.41 24.91 -7.35
N THR A 180 -20.39 25.79 -7.13
CA THR A 180 -20.28 26.91 -6.19
C THR A 180 -20.00 26.46 -4.76
N GLY A 181 -20.63 25.38 -4.31
CA GLY A 181 -20.40 24.79 -2.98
C GLY A 181 -18.96 24.30 -2.79
N VAL A 182 -18.34 23.74 -3.83
CA VAL A 182 -16.95 23.28 -3.79
C VAL A 182 -15.99 24.48 -3.72
N ALA A 183 -16.21 25.51 -4.53
CA ALA A 183 -15.42 26.73 -4.46
C ALA A 183 -15.50 27.38 -3.06
N HIS A 184 -16.68 27.37 -2.45
CA HIS A 184 -16.86 27.88 -1.09
C HIS A 184 -16.14 27.00 -0.06
N LEU A 185 -16.23 25.68 -0.17
CA LEU A 185 -15.47 24.73 0.66
C LEU A 185 -13.97 24.99 0.58
N ILE A 186 -13.39 25.11 -0.63
CA ILE A 186 -11.95 25.36 -0.79
C ILE A 186 -11.55 26.69 -0.14
N ASN A 187 -12.40 27.73 -0.21
CA ASN A 187 -12.17 28.99 0.49
C ASN A 187 -12.24 28.83 2.02
N MET A 188 -13.21 28.06 2.53
CA MET A 188 -13.35 27.76 3.96
C MET A 188 -12.16 26.98 4.50
N LEU A 189 -11.74 25.94 3.79
CA LEU A 189 -10.49 25.24 4.07
C LEU A 189 -9.33 26.24 4.08
N GLY A 190 -9.19 27.09 3.07
CA GLY A 190 -8.10 28.09 2.98
C GLY A 190 -8.05 29.11 4.14
N ARG A 191 -9.19 29.46 4.74
CA ARG A 191 -9.24 30.34 5.93
C ARG A 191 -8.59 29.71 7.15
N ASN A 192 -8.71 28.38 7.29
CA ASN A 192 -7.98 27.52 8.21
C ASN A 192 -7.62 28.15 9.56
N ARG A 193 -8.58 28.14 10.49
CA ARG A 193 -8.35 28.63 11.87
C ARG A 193 -7.38 27.75 12.67
N MET A 194 -7.14 26.52 12.22
CA MET A 194 -6.37 25.49 12.93
C MET A 194 -4.90 25.41 12.48
N SER A 195 -4.48 26.26 11.54
CA SER A 195 -3.11 26.25 10.98
C SER A 195 -2.69 24.92 10.34
N TYR A 196 -3.64 24.14 9.82
CA TYR A 196 -3.38 22.96 8.98
C TYR A 196 -2.76 23.32 7.62
N GLY A 197 -1.79 22.53 7.16
CA GLY A 197 -1.26 22.65 5.80
C GLY A 197 -2.33 22.27 4.78
N ILE A 198 -2.56 23.09 3.76
CA ILE A 198 -3.51 22.79 2.69
C ILE A 198 -2.78 22.86 1.35
N SER A 199 -2.91 21.78 0.59
CA SER A 199 -2.46 21.71 -0.79
C SER A 199 -3.64 21.28 -1.67
N THR A 200 -3.59 21.67 -2.94
CA THR A 200 -4.60 21.28 -3.93
C THR A 200 -3.94 20.89 -5.25
N ARG A 201 -4.58 20.00 -5.99
CA ARG A 201 -4.22 19.64 -7.36
C ARG A 201 -5.48 19.50 -8.20
N THR A 202 -5.55 20.21 -9.30
CA THR A 202 -6.73 20.21 -10.18
C THR A 202 -6.45 19.49 -11.48
N HIS A 203 -7.49 18.86 -12.01
CA HIS A 203 -7.53 18.28 -13.34
C HIS A 203 -8.78 18.78 -14.05
N SER A 204 -8.61 19.17 -15.31
CA SER A 204 -9.71 19.54 -16.20
C SER A 204 -9.47 18.86 -17.54
N PRO A 205 -10.41 18.06 -18.05
CA PRO A 205 -10.21 17.35 -19.32
C PRO A 205 -10.11 18.33 -20.50
N LEU A 206 -10.79 19.49 -20.41
CA LEU A 206 -10.75 20.56 -21.40
C LEU A 206 -9.40 21.28 -21.45
N SER A 207 -8.68 21.30 -20.33
CA SER A 207 -7.33 21.82 -20.23
C SER A 207 -6.39 20.62 -20.05
N GLN A 208 -6.00 19.96 -21.13
CA GLN A 208 -5.13 18.76 -21.12
C GLN A 208 -3.80 18.89 -20.31
N LYS A 209 -3.52 20.05 -19.71
CA LYS A 209 -2.47 20.23 -18.72
C LYS A 209 -3.05 20.12 -17.31
N SER A 210 -2.63 19.09 -16.57
CA SER A 210 -2.84 19.05 -15.11
C SER A 210 -2.16 20.28 -14.48
N GLN A 211 -2.94 21.18 -13.90
CA GLN A 211 -2.39 22.35 -13.22
C GLN A 211 -2.22 22.02 -11.75
N THR A 212 -1.00 22.14 -11.25
CA THR A 212 -0.79 22.24 -9.81
C THR A 212 -1.15 23.66 -9.41
N ALA A 213 -2.44 23.93 -9.28
CA ALA A 213 -2.90 25.11 -8.59
C ALA A 213 -2.64 24.85 -7.10
N THR A 214 -1.48 25.30 -6.60
CA THR A 214 -1.38 25.59 -5.17
C THR A 214 -2.42 26.68 -4.95
N ALA A 215 -3.54 26.38 -4.28
CA ALA A 215 -4.56 27.39 -3.99
C ALA A 215 -3.85 28.66 -3.54
N SER A 216 -4.01 29.73 -4.32
CA SER A 216 -3.17 30.92 -4.28
C SER A 216 -3.51 31.81 -3.09
N ASN A 217 -3.54 31.23 -1.90
CA ASN A 217 -3.34 31.94 -0.66
C ASN A 217 -2.20 31.21 0.05
N VAL A 218 -1.02 31.82 -0.02
CA VAL A 218 0.24 31.51 0.70
C VAL A 218 0.06 31.27 2.21
N ARG A 219 -1.15 31.47 2.76
CA ARG A 219 -1.43 31.58 4.18
C ARG A 219 -1.18 30.29 4.97
N ASN A 220 -1.24 29.09 4.39
CA ASN A 220 -1.06 27.84 5.14
C ASN A 220 -0.52 26.67 4.29
N GLN A 221 0.60 26.86 3.59
CA GLN A 221 1.23 25.71 2.92
C GLN A 221 1.73 24.68 3.96
N PRO A 222 1.64 23.37 3.65
CA PRO A 222 2.29 22.36 4.48
C PRO A 222 3.76 22.71 4.66
N ARG A 223 4.23 22.68 5.91
CA ARG A 223 5.65 22.81 6.20
C ARG A 223 6.37 21.66 5.50
N SER A 224 7.28 22.01 4.61
CA SER A 224 7.92 21.07 3.70
C SER A 224 9.42 21.35 3.62
N GLY A 225 10.19 20.29 3.37
CA GLY A 225 11.65 20.34 3.28
C GLY A 225 12.36 19.44 4.30
N PRO A 226 13.70 19.34 4.21
CA PRO A 226 14.48 18.45 5.08
C PRO A 226 14.29 18.74 6.57
N GLY A 227 14.09 19.99 6.97
CA GLY A 227 13.86 20.33 8.37
C GLY A 227 12.47 19.98 8.91
N PHE A 228 11.52 19.57 8.06
CA PHE A 228 10.14 19.31 8.45
C PHE A 228 9.48 18.20 7.62
N PRO A 229 9.98 16.96 7.72
CA PRO A 229 9.43 15.83 6.97
C PRO A 229 8.04 15.44 7.46
N LEU A 230 7.24 14.84 6.56
CA LEU A 230 5.92 14.32 6.91
C LEU A 230 6.02 13.13 7.87
N SER A 231 7.03 12.27 7.67
CA SER A 231 7.32 11.14 8.53
C SER A 231 8.80 11.02 8.86
N LEU A 232 9.06 10.68 10.11
CA LEU A 232 10.35 10.30 10.67
C LEU A 232 10.25 8.87 11.17
N GLY A 233 11.36 8.17 11.29
CA GLY A 233 11.33 6.85 11.91
C GLY A 233 12.67 6.15 11.99
N ALA A 234 12.65 5.00 12.65
CA ALA A 234 13.78 4.10 12.80
C ALA A 234 13.39 2.70 12.33
N GLN A 235 14.39 1.92 11.93
CA GLN A 235 14.24 0.52 11.54
C GLN A 235 15.18 -0.36 12.36
N SER A 236 14.70 -1.51 12.80
CA SER A 236 15.44 -2.48 13.61
C SER A 236 14.93 -3.89 13.37
N THR A 237 15.82 -4.89 13.41
CA THR A 237 15.42 -6.30 13.45
C THR A 237 14.84 -6.73 14.80
N CYS A 238 15.01 -5.90 15.83
CA CYS A 238 14.46 -6.08 17.16
C CYS A 238 13.58 -4.88 17.54
N GLU A 239 12.28 -5.13 17.72
CA GLU A 239 11.29 -4.10 18.03
C GLU A 239 11.65 -3.29 19.29
N VAL A 240 12.16 -3.96 20.33
CA VAL A 240 12.52 -3.35 21.62
C VAL A 240 13.66 -2.32 21.48
N LEU A 241 14.48 -2.41 20.43
CA LEU A 241 15.55 -1.45 20.18
C LEU A 241 15.06 -0.16 19.51
N LEU A 242 13.86 -0.16 18.91
CA LEU A 242 13.35 0.99 18.14
C LEU A 242 13.32 2.30 18.94
N PRO A 243 12.84 2.35 20.20
CA PRO A 243 12.79 3.59 20.96
C PRO A 243 14.17 4.23 21.24
N PHE A 244 15.25 3.48 21.08
CA PHE A 244 16.62 3.93 21.35
C PHE A 244 17.38 4.33 20.08
N LEU A 245 16.82 4.07 18.89
CA LEU A 245 17.45 4.41 17.63
C LEU A 245 17.15 5.85 17.23
N PRO A 246 18.12 6.56 16.63
CA PRO A 246 17.87 7.90 16.13
C PRO A 246 16.91 7.85 14.94
N ASP A 247 15.89 8.71 14.99
CA ASP A 247 14.98 8.90 13.87
C ASP A 247 15.72 9.40 12.62
N ARG A 248 15.31 8.85 11.47
CA ARG A 248 15.77 9.26 10.14
C ARG A 248 14.57 9.65 9.30
N HIS A 249 14.81 10.45 8.27
CA HIS A 249 13.78 10.75 7.30
C HIS A 249 13.44 9.48 6.56
N VAL A 250 12.17 9.08 6.61
CA VAL A 250 11.69 7.97 5.80
C VAL A 250 11.44 8.56 4.41
N VAL A 251 12.46 8.49 3.53
CA VAL A 251 12.48 9.10 2.18
C VAL A 251 11.34 8.59 1.28
N HIS A 252 10.70 7.47 1.63
CA HIS A 252 9.53 6.93 0.92
C HIS A 252 8.19 7.52 1.41
N GLY A 253 8.21 8.40 2.41
CA GLY A 253 7.03 9.08 2.94
C GLY A 253 6.75 10.37 2.22
N GLN A 254 5.86 10.31 1.22
CA GLN A 254 5.01 11.39 0.72
C GLN A 254 5.70 12.74 0.48
N GLY A 255 5.89 13.06 -0.80
CA GLY A 255 6.50 14.32 -1.22
C GLY A 255 5.76 15.55 -0.68
N THR A 256 6.44 16.68 -0.77
CA THR A 256 5.91 18.04 -0.54
C THR A 256 4.71 18.40 -1.43
N ARG A 257 4.34 17.51 -2.36
CA ARG A 257 3.32 17.69 -3.38
C ARG A 257 2.23 16.64 -3.23
N ILE A 258 1.02 17.02 -3.64
CA ILE A 258 -0.10 16.10 -3.81
C ILE A 258 0.18 15.24 -5.04
N ASP A 259 0.04 13.93 -4.86
CA ASP A 259 0.22 12.97 -5.92
C ASP A 259 -0.86 13.14 -7.00
N ARG A 260 -0.60 12.61 -8.18
CA ARG A 260 -1.63 12.54 -9.23
C ARG A 260 -2.63 11.43 -8.86
N LEU A 261 -3.82 11.48 -9.45
CA LEU A 261 -4.87 10.49 -9.20
C LEU A 261 -4.42 9.05 -9.53
N ASP A 262 -3.59 8.90 -10.56
CA ASP A 262 -2.97 7.62 -10.97
C ASP A 262 -2.14 6.97 -9.83
N ALA A 263 -1.55 7.76 -8.93
CA ALA A 263 -0.82 7.24 -7.78
C ALA A 263 -1.70 6.53 -6.75
N TYR A 264 -3.02 6.77 -6.76
CA TYR A 264 -4.00 6.12 -5.88
C TYR A 264 -4.67 4.91 -6.52
N LEU A 265 -4.47 4.70 -7.82
CA LEU A 265 -5.02 3.58 -8.57
C LEU A 265 -3.99 2.46 -8.71
N LYS A 266 -4.48 1.22 -8.83
CA LYS A 266 -3.67 0.06 -9.18
C LYS A 266 -3.27 0.15 -10.64
N SER A 267 -2.07 -0.35 -10.95
CA SER A 267 -1.72 -0.67 -12.33
C SER A 267 -2.70 -1.71 -12.87
N GLY A 268 -3.14 -1.58 -14.12
CA GLY A 268 -3.96 -2.60 -14.78
C GLY A 268 -3.14 -3.83 -15.17
N PRO A 269 -3.79 -4.97 -15.47
CA PRO A 269 -3.12 -6.20 -15.90
C PRO A 269 -2.25 -6.00 -17.16
N ASP A 270 -2.72 -5.20 -18.12
CA ASP A 270 -1.98 -4.90 -19.36
C ASP A 270 -0.82 -3.90 -19.20
N THR A 271 -0.56 -3.43 -17.97
CA THR A 271 0.50 -2.45 -17.71
C THR A 271 1.86 -3.10 -17.42
N GLU A 272 1.99 -4.42 -17.61
CA GLU A 272 3.27 -5.12 -17.52
C GLU A 272 4.28 -4.55 -18.51
N ALA A 273 5.15 -3.69 -17.95
CA ALA A 273 6.49 -3.35 -18.37
C ALA A 273 6.77 -3.33 -19.88
N ARG A 274 6.57 -2.18 -20.53
CA ARG A 274 7.60 -1.76 -21.50
C ARG A 274 8.95 -1.71 -20.78
N GLN A 275 10.02 -2.06 -21.49
CA GLN A 275 11.41 -2.16 -21.01
C GLN A 275 11.90 -0.99 -20.13
N ASP A 276 11.24 0.17 -20.20
CA ASP A 276 11.57 1.38 -19.41
C ASP A 276 10.98 1.38 -17.99
N GLY A 277 10.19 0.36 -17.60
CA GLY A 277 9.69 0.17 -16.23
C GLY A 277 8.69 1.23 -15.73
N ARG A 278 8.18 2.11 -16.61
CA ARG A 278 7.20 3.15 -16.24
C ARG A 278 5.84 2.89 -16.91
N PRO A 279 4.77 2.64 -16.14
CA PRO A 279 3.42 2.54 -16.69
C PRO A 279 2.97 3.87 -17.30
N ARG A 280 2.19 3.82 -18.38
CA ARG A 280 1.58 5.03 -18.96
C ARG A 280 0.43 5.49 -18.06
N PRO A 281 0.40 6.78 -17.64
CA PRO A 281 -0.62 7.29 -16.73
C PRO A 281 -2.05 7.17 -17.30
N ASP A 282 -2.19 7.26 -18.62
CA ASP A 282 -3.49 7.17 -19.29
C ASP A 282 -4.14 5.77 -19.15
N LEU A 283 -3.33 4.71 -19.06
CA LEU A 283 -3.82 3.33 -18.92
C LEU A 283 -4.34 3.05 -17.50
N GLN A 284 -3.71 3.62 -16.47
CA GLN A 284 -4.18 3.43 -15.08
C GLN A 284 -5.53 4.11 -14.84
N MET A 285 -5.73 5.27 -15.46
CA MET A 285 -6.98 6.01 -15.40
C MET A 285 -8.12 5.31 -16.14
N ALA A 286 -7.83 4.40 -17.08
CA ALA A 286 -8.84 3.64 -17.82
C ALA A 286 -9.65 2.69 -16.92
N ARG A 287 -9.15 2.31 -15.74
CA ARG A 287 -9.90 1.47 -14.78
C ARG A 287 -11.06 2.18 -14.10
N VAL A 288 -11.08 3.52 -14.13
CA VAL A 288 -12.20 4.33 -13.62
C VAL A 288 -12.48 5.47 -14.61
N PRO A 289 -13.13 5.18 -15.75
CA PRO A 289 -13.30 6.13 -16.85
C PRO A 289 -13.96 7.45 -16.43
N LEU A 290 -14.93 7.40 -15.51
CA LEU A 290 -15.58 8.60 -14.99
C LEU A 290 -14.61 9.60 -14.37
N LEU A 291 -13.61 9.13 -13.62
CA LEU A 291 -12.60 9.99 -13.02
C LEU A 291 -11.58 10.49 -14.06
N HIS A 292 -11.36 9.74 -15.14
CA HIS A 292 -10.49 10.16 -16.23
C HIS A 292 -11.09 11.30 -17.06
N TYR A 293 -12.38 11.20 -17.39
CA TYR A 293 -13.06 12.14 -18.28
C TYR A 293 -13.76 13.30 -17.56
N SER A 294 -13.64 13.41 -16.24
CA SER A 294 -14.26 14.47 -15.45
C SER A 294 -13.25 15.48 -14.92
N SER A 295 -13.73 16.70 -14.63
CA SER A 295 -12.99 17.66 -13.82
C SER A 295 -12.98 17.21 -12.37
N TRP A 296 -11.82 17.33 -11.71
CA TRP A 296 -11.69 17.00 -10.29
C TRP A 296 -10.61 17.85 -9.61
N ILE A 297 -10.71 17.93 -8.29
CA ILE A 297 -9.68 18.50 -7.42
C ILE A 297 -9.32 17.49 -6.33
N ILE A 298 -8.03 17.23 -6.15
CA ILE A 298 -7.52 16.51 -4.98
C ILE A 298 -7.04 17.55 -3.97
N VAL A 299 -7.50 17.42 -2.74
CA VAL A 299 -7.13 18.28 -1.62
C VAL A 299 -6.38 17.44 -0.60
N ARG A 300 -5.23 17.94 -0.14
CA ARG A 300 -4.51 17.39 1.02
C ARG A 300 -4.62 18.38 2.16
N VAL A 301 -5.13 17.91 3.28
CA VAL A 301 -5.10 18.61 4.57
C VAL A 301 -4.07 17.92 5.45
N GLU A 302 -3.24 18.69 6.15
CA GLU A 302 -2.10 18.17 6.90
C GLU A 302 -1.96 18.85 8.26
N ALA A 303 -1.78 18.09 9.34
CA ALA A 303 -1.57 18.65 10.67
C ALA A 303 -0.15 19.28 10.80
N PRO A 304 0.01 20.38 11.55
CA PRO A 304 1.32 20.97 11.79
C PRO A 304 2.20 20.15 12.75
N HIS A 305 1.62 19.19 13.47
CA HIS A 305 2.29 18.40 14.49
C HIS A 305 2.22 16.89 14.19
N TRP A 306 3.08 16.11 14.83
CA TRP A 306 3.14 14.65 14.71
C TRP A 306 2.21 13.89 15.66
N GLY A 307 1.36 14.60 16.42
CA GLY A 307 0.31 13.97 17.23
C GLY A 307 -0.81 13.39 16.37
N TYR A 308 -1.61 12.53 16.99
CA TYR A 308 -2.83 11.97 16.40
C TYR A 308 -3.88 13.07 16.15
N VAL A 309 -4.47 13.12 14.95
CA VAL A 309 -5.57 14.04 14.61
C VAL A 309 -6.58 13.39 13.69
N GLU A 310 -7.85 13.63 13.96
CA GLU A 310 -8.97 13.18 13.15
C GLU A 310 -9.38 14.26 12.15
N LEU A 311 -8.59 14.39 11.08
CA LEU A 311 -8.80 15.44 10.06
C LEU A 311 -10.13 15.28 9.31
N ASP A 312 -10.68 14.08 9.24
CA ASP A 312 -11.98 13.79 8.65
C ASP A 312 -13.12 14.57 9.31
N ASN A 313 -13.16 14.65 10.64
CA ASN A 313 -14.17 15.43 11.36
C ASN A 313 -14.05 16.93 11.08
N TRP A 314 -12.82 17.44 11.01
CA TRP A 314 -12.60 18.86 10.71
C TRP A 314 -12.99 19.21 9.28
N VAL A 315 -12.63 18.36 8.30
CA VAL A 315 -13.06 18.54 6.91
C VAL A 315 -14.57 18.51 6.81
N LEU A 316 -15.24 17.59 7.50
CA LEU A 316 -16.71 17.56 7.50
C LEU A 316 -17.33 18.85 8.06
N GLY A 317 -16.79 19.38 9.17
CA GLY A 317 -17.26 20.67 9.68
C GLY A 317 -17.15 21.79 8.63
N ALA A 318 -16.05 21.82 7.88
CA ALA A 318 -15.88 22.79 6.78
C ALA A 318 -16.88 22.56 5.61
N VAL A 319 -17.30 21.33 5.38
CA VAL A 319 -18.30 20.94 4.36
C VAL A 319 -19.72 21.29 4.78
N GLU A 320 -20.03 21.12 6.06
CA GLU A 320 -21.30 21.55 6.64
C GLU A 320 -21.40 23.09 6.64
N GLU A 321 -20.32 23.78 7.04
CA GLU A 321 -20.24 25.25 6.99
C GLU A 321 -20.27 25.81 5.56
N SER A 322 -19.80 25.05 4.56
CA SER A 322 -19.84 25.49 3.17
C SER A 322 -21.23 25.39 2.54
N GLY A 323 -22.21 24.79 3.24
CA GLY A 323 -23.56 24.58 2.73
C GLY A 323 -23.64 23.57 1.59
N MET A 324 -22.64 22.69 1.44
CA MET A 324 -22.74 21.59 0.50
C MET A 324 -23.84 20.64 0.96
N GLU A 325 -24.82 20.34 0.10
CA GLU A 325 -25.91 19.40 0.39
C GLU A 325 -25.52 17.96 0.04
N ASP A 326 -26.27 16.99 0.58
CA ASP A 326 -26.10 15.58 0.23
C ASP A 326 -26.41 15.39 -1.25
N ARG A 327 -25.38 15.05 -2.04
CA ARG A 327 -25.51 14.87 -3.49
C ARG A 327 -25.81 13.42 -3.85
N TRP A 328 -25.26 12.50 -3.06
CA TRP A 328 -25.29 11.07 -3.32
C TRP A 328 -25.90 10.39 -2.11
N MET A 329 -27.24 10.31 -2.10
CA MET A 329 -27.94 9.59 -1.05
C MET A 329 -27.46 8.14 -1.02
N ARG A 330 -26.84 7.75 0.09
CA ARG A 330 -26.11 6.49 0.19
C ARG A 330 -26.94 5.27 -0.17
N SER A 331 -28.18 5.18 0.31
CA SER A 331 -29.07 4.05 0.02
C SER A 331 -29.37 3.90 -1.47
N VAL A 332 -29.49 5.01 -2.20
CA VAL A 332 -29.76 5.03 -3.64
C VAL A 332 -28.50 4.59 -4.39
N CYS A 333 -27.36 5.20 -4.10
CA CYS A 333 -26.09 4.85 -4.74
C CYS A 333 -25.68 3.40 -4.49
N GLN A 334 -25.86 2.89 -3.26
CA GLN A 334 -25.61 1.49 -2.95
C GLN A 334 -26.55 0.55 -3.73
N GLY A 335 -27.82 0.90 -3.88
CA GLY A 335 -28.75 0.13 -4.72
C GLY A 335 -28.27 0.03 -6.17
N HIS A 336 -27.83 1.14 -6.76
CA HIS A 336 -27.30 1.16 -8.13
C HIS A 336 -26.01 0.31 -8.24
N ALA A 337 -25.14 0.36 -7.25
CA ALA A 337 -23.92 -0.44 -7.24
C ALA A 337 -24.17 -1.94 -7.09
N VAL A 338 -25.13 -2.34 -6.24
CA VAL A 338 -25.56 -3.74 -6.11
C VAL A 338 -26.17 -4.25 -7.40
N GLU A 339 -26.99 -3.43 -8.07
CA GLU A 339 -27.57 -3.77 -9.37
C GLU A 339 -26.47 -3.97 -10.44
N GLU A 340 -25.50 -3.06 -10.51
CA GLU A 340 -24.35 -3.18 -11.43
C GLU A 340 -23.52 -4.44 -11.15
N LEU A 341 -23.21 -4.72 -9.88
CA LEU A 341 -22.49 -5.94 -9.47
C LEU A 341 -23.27 -7.19 -9.90
N GLY A 342 -24.58 -7.21 -9.69
CA GLY A 342 -25.45 -8.31 -10.12
C GLY A 342 -25.48 -8.51 -11.64
N GLN A 343 -25.44 -7.43 -12.43
CA GLN A 343 -25.34 -7.51 -13.89
C GLN A 343 -24.02 -8.13 -14.36
N CYS A 344 -22.95 -7.96 -13.58
CA CYS A 344 -21.65 -8.59 -13.80
C CYS A 344 -21.54 -10.02 -13.21
N GLY A 345 -22.60 -10.54 -12.59
CA GLY A 345 -22.58 -11.86 -11.94
C GLY A 345 -21.80 -11.90 -10.63
N LEU A 346 -21.62 -10.75 -9.99
CA LEU A 346 -20.94 -10.61 -8.69
C LEU A 346 -21.98 -10.48 -7.59
N GLU A 347 -21.93 -11.39 -6.62
CA GLU A 347 -22.77 -11.35 -5.41
C GLU A 347 -21.92 -10.89 -4.21
N ILE A 348 -22.44 -9.95 -3.43
CA ILE A 348 -21.79 -9.38 -2.23
C ILE A 348 -22.65 -9.55 -0.98
#